data_AF-A0A6G6Z6Z9-F1
#
_entry.id   AF-A0A6G6Z6Z9-F1
#
_cell.length_a   1.000
_cell.length_b   1.000
_cell.length_c   1.000
_cell.angle_alpha   90.00
_cell.angle_beta   90.00
_cell.angle_gamma   90.00
#
_symmetry.space_group_name_H-M   'P 1'
#
loop_
_entity.id
_entity.type
_entity.pdbx_description
1 polymer ?
#
loop_
_entity_poly.entity_id
_entity_poly.type
_entity_poly.pdbx_seq_one_letter_code
_entity_poly.pdbx_strand_id
1 'polypeptide(L)' 'MTIFKTLIGAALILTATSPSAFASWSFADQEPAAFSAMYPNRDALNGGALTPAGRMGLEYPGGAAPVFVGKSVHLGMRHH' A
#
# COMPACT_ATOMS: atom_id res chain seq x y z
N MET A 1 -7.28 44.21 -31.58
CA MET A 1 -7.10 42.76 -31.92
C MET A 1 -5.92 42.11 -31.19
N THR A 2 -4.83 42.83 -30.90
CA THR A 2 -3.63 42.28 -30.25
C THR A 2 -3.86 41.86 -28.80
N ILE A 3 -4.54 42.70 -27.99
CA ILE A 3 -4.76 42.48 -26.56
C ILE A 3 -5.63 41.23 -26.30
N PHE A 4 -6.66 41.03 -27.12
CA PHE A 4 -7.55 39.87 -26.98
C PHE A 4 -6.82 38.55 -27.31
N LYS A 5 -5.98 38.56 -28.35
CA LYS A 5 -5.12 37.43 -28.69
C LYS A 5 -4.10 37.10 -27.61
N THR A 6 -3.51 38.11 -26.96
CA THR A 6 -2.56 37.90 -25.85
C THR A 6 -3.25 37.32 -24.61
N LEU A 7 -4.47 37.74 -24.30
CA LEU A 7 -5.23 37.19 -23.17
C LEU A 7 -5.63 35.74 -23.40
N ILE A 8 -6.04 35.38 -24.62
CA ILE A 8 -6.33 33.98 -24.99
C ILE A 8 -5.08 33.11 -24.91
N GLY A 9 -3.94 33.61 -25.42
CA GLY A 9 -2.66 32.89 -25.34
C GLY A 9 -2.22 32.66 -23.89
N ALA A 10 -2.32 33.69 -23.05
CA ALA A 10 -1.97 33.59 -21.63
C ALA A 10 -2.91 32.63 -20.87
N ALA A 11 -4.21 32.68 -21.12
CA ALA A 11 -5.19 31.79 -20.51
C ALA A 11 -4.94 30.31 -20.91
N LEU A 12 -4.61 30.05 -22.18
CA LEU A 12 -4.29 28.71 -22.66
C LEU A 12 -3.05 28.13 -21.98
N ILE A 13 -1.99 28.94 -21.84
CA ILE A 13 -0.76 28.57 -21.13
C ILE A 13 -1.03 28.29 -19.65
N LEU A 14 -1.89 29.10 -19.01
CA LEU A 14 -2.28 28.93 -17.61
C LEU A 14 -3.08 27.64 -17.38
N THR A 15 -3.97 27.26 -18.31
CA THR A 15 -4.72 25.99 -18.22
C THR A 15 -3.87 24.75 -18.50
N ALA A 16 -2.86 24.87 -19.37
CA ALA A 16 -1.92 23.77 -19.64
C ALA A 16 -0.96 23.52 -18.45
N THR A 17 -0.79 24.51 -17.59
CA THR A 17 0.00 24.41 -16.36
C THR A 17 -0.92 24.17 -15.17
N SER A 18 -1.65 23.06 -15.20
CA SER A 18 -2.23 22.49 -13.99
C SER A 18 -1.18 21.55 -13.40
N PRO A 19 -0.41 21.94 -12.36
CA PRO A 19 0.35 20.95 -11.61
C PRO A 19 -0.65 20.07 -10.86
N SER A 20 -1.13 18.99 -11.47
CA SER A 20 -1.79 17.88 -10.76
C SER A 20 -0.73 17.04 -10.02
N ALA A 21 0.25 17.69 -9.40
CA ALA A 21 1.41 17.05 -8.77
C ALA A 21 1.36 17.18 -7.24
N PHE A 22 0.27 17.67 -6.66
CA PHE A 22 0.03 17.61 -5.22
C PHE A 22 -0.34 16.20 -4.72
N ALA A 23 -0.06 15.16 -5.51
CA ALA A 23 -0.12 13.76 -5.10
C ALA A 23 1.28 13.13 -4.91
N SER A 24 2.37 13.84 -5.27
CA SER A 24 3.73 13.30 -5.20
C SER A 24 4.47 13.65 -3.90
N TRP A 25 3.91 14.49 -3.03
CA TRP A 25 4.53 14.84 -1.76
C TRP A 25 3.93 13.96 -0.67
N SER A 26 4.26 12.68 -0.69
CA SER A 26 3.83 11.73 0.34
C SER A 26 4.70 11.92 1.58
N PHE A 27 4.12 11.79 2.79
CA PHE A 27 4.90 11.78 4.04
C PHE A 27 5.99 10.69 4.04
N ALA A 28 5.80 9.64 3.25
CA ALA A 28 6.80 8.59 3.02
C ALA A 28 8.07 9.08 2.29
N ASP A 29 7.98 10.14 1.48
CA ASP A 29 9.13 10.72 0.76
C ASP A 29 9.91 11.72 1.62
N GLN A 30 9.27 12.40 2.58
CA GLN A 30 9.97 13.34 3.45
C GLN A 30 10.78 12.66 4.53
N GLU A 31 10.19 11.68 5.21
CA GLU A 31 10.80 11.01 6.36
C GLU A 31 10.49 9.50 6.29
N PRO A 32 11.10 8.77 5.35
CA PRO A 32 10.80 7.35 5.12
C PRO A 32 11.03 6.48 6.35
N ALA A 33 11.99 6.85 7.21
CA ALA A 33 12.24 6.17 8.47
C ALA A 33 11.10 6.37 9.49
N ALA A 34 10.58 7.60 9.63
CA ALA A 34 9.48 7.89 10.54
C ALA A 34 8.17 7.24 10.05
N PHE A 35 7.92 7.26 8.74
CA PHE A 35 6.79 6.58 8.14
C PHE A 35 6.83 5.05 8.40
N SER A 36 8.00 4.43 8.21
CA SER A 36 8.18 2.99 8.48
C SER A 36 7.99 2.64 9.96
N ALA A 37 8.33 3.56 10.87
CA ALA A 37 8.11 3.36 12.30
C ALA A 37 6.63 3.47 12.71
N MET A 38 5.90 4.44 12.15
CA MET A 38 4.46 4.61 12.43
C MET A 38 3.59 3.58 11.73
N TYR A 39 4.00 3.13 10.54
CA TYR A 39 3.25 2.21 9.71
C TYR A 39 4.10 0.99 9.31
N PRO A 40 4.47 0.11 10.25
CA PRO A 40 5.40 -1.00 10.01
C PRO A 40 4.89 -2.03 8.99
N ASN A 41 3.58 -2.04 8.72
CA ASN A 41 2.95 -2.91 7.73
C ASN A 41 2.80 -2.25 6.34
N ARG A 42 3.41 -1.07 6.12
CA ARG A 42 3.39 -0.32 4.87
C ARG A 42 4.80 -0.20 4.30
N ASP A 43 4.96 -0.57 3.03
CA ASP A 43 6.22 -0.48 2.30
C ASP A 43 6.38 0.92 1.70
N ALA A 44 7.21 1.76 2.32
CA ALA A 44 7.49 3.13 1.89
C ALA A 44 8.05 3.19 0.46
N LEU A 45 8.86 2.20 0.05
CA LEU A 45 9.51 2.17 -1.26
C LEU A 45 8.55 1.78 -2.39
N ASN A 46 7.35 1.29 -2.04
CA ASN A 46 6.34 0.85 -2.98
C ASN A 46 5.02 1.60 -2.76
N GLY A 47 5.10 2.91 -2.47
CA GLY A 47 3.94 3.79 -2.34
C GLY A 47 3.02 3.48 -1.16
N GLY A 48 3.53 2.81 -0.12
CA GLY A 48 2.74 2.37 1.03
C GLY A 48 1.91 1.11 0.78
N ALA A 49 2.32 0.26 -0.18
CA ALA A 49 1.72 -1.06 -0.34
C ALA A 49 1.83 -1.90 0.96
N LEU A 50 0.92 -2.86 1.17
CA LEU A 50 0.98 -3.72 2.34
C LEU A 50 2.16 -4.70 2.25
N THR A 51 2.95 -4.77 3.33
CA THR A 51 3.99 -5.78 3.48
C THR A 51 3.37 -7.19 3.51
N PRO A 52 4.13 -8.26 3.24
CA PRO A 52 3.62 -9.63 3.37
C PRO A 52 2.96 -9.91 4.73
N ALA A 53 3.53 -9.41 5.83
CA ALA A 53 2.94 -9.52 7.16
C ALA A 53 1.64 -8.71 7.30
N GLY A 54 1.60 -7.49 6.76
CA GLY A 54 0.39 -6.67 6.71
C GLY A 54 -0.74 -7.32 5.92
N ARG A 55 -0.43 -8.05 4.85
CA ARG A 55 -1.43 -8.82 4.10
C ARG A 55 -1.95 -10.02 4.91
N MET A 56 -1.06 -10.70 5.63
CA MET A 56 -1.46 -11.82 6.49
C MET A 56 -2.41 -11.38 7.61
N GLY A 57 -2.24 -10.18 8.16
CA GLY A 57 -3.17 -9.63 9.16
C GLY A 57 -4.58 -9.31 8.64
N LEU A 58 -4.78 -9.29 7.32
CA LEU A 58 -6.08 -9.05 6.68
C LEU A 58 -6.72 -10.34 6.14
N GLU A 59 -6.00 -11.45 6.12
CA GLU A 59 -6.55 -12.71 5.69
C GLU A 59 -7.49 -13.26 6.76
N TYR A 60 -8.68 -13.72 6.34
CA TYR A 60 -9.59 -14.41 7.25
C TYR A 60 -8.85 -15.57 7.92
N PRO A 61 -9.23 -15.99 9.14
CA PRO A 61 -8.51 -17.01 9.93
C PRO A 61 -8.32 -18.38 9.25
N GLY A 62 -8.85 -18.59 8.03
CA GLY A 62 -8.55 -19.75 7.17
C GLY A 62 -7.39 -19.56 6.18
N GLY A 63 -6.73 -18.40 6.14
CA GLY A 63 -5.59 -18.12 5.25
C GLY A 63 -4.21 -18.35 5.89
N ALA A 64 -4.15 -18.43 7.23
CA ALA A 64 -2.93 -18.83 7.92
C ALA A 64 -2.56 -20.27 7.54
N ALA A 65 -1.27 -20.50 7.24
CA ALA A 65 -0.77 -21.85 6.93
C ALA A 65 -1.19 -22.83 8.03
N PRO A 66 -1.74 -24.02 7.67
CA PRO A 66 -2.22 -24.95 8.66
C PRO A 66 -1.07 -25.39 9.57
N VAL A 67 -1.23 -25.22 10.87
CA VAL A 67 -0.36 -25.86 11.86
C VAL A 67 -0.62 -27.35 11.76
N PHE A 68 0.34 -28.12 11.22
CA PHE A 68 0.32 -29.58 11.31
C PHE A 68 0.52 -29.99 12.77
N VAL A 69 -0.57 -30.02 13.54
CA VAL A 69 -0.59 -30.74 14.81
C VAL A 69 -0.54 -32.22 14.44
N GLY A 70 0.63 -32.84 14.65
CA GLY A 70 0.84 -34.26 14.42
C GLY A 70 -0.29 -35.05 15.07
N LYS A 71 -1.11 -35.70 14.24
CA LYS A 71 -2.20 -36.55 14.69
C LYS A 71 -1.57 -37.73 15.45
N SER A 72 -1.66 -37.73 16.77
CA SER A 72 -1.40 -38.93 17.57
C SER A 72 -2.38 -40.00 17.11
N VAL A 73 -1.90 -40.93 16.28
CA VAL A 73 -2.64 -42.13 15.89
C VAL A 73 -2.75 -42.98 17.16
N HIS A 74 -3.88 -42.87 17.86
CA HIS A 74 -4.21 -43.79 18.93
C HIS A 74 -4.58 -45.13 18.26
N LEU A 75 -3.58 -46.01 18.16
CA LEU A 75 -3.75 -47.37 17.68
C LEU A 75 -4.63 -48.11 18.69
N GLY A 76 -5.92 -48.21 18.38
CA GLY A 76 -6.89 -48.92 19.21
C GLY A 76 -6.47 -50.37 19.40
N MET A 77 -6.09 -50.71 20.63
CA MET A 77 -5.84 -52.08 21.07
C MET A 77 -7.14 -52.87 20.96
N ARG A 78 -7.26 -53.75 19.95
CA ARG A 78 -8.34 -54.74 19.90
C ARG A 78 -7.98 -55.88 20.86
N HIS A 79 -8.76 -56.06 21.91
CA HIS A 79 -8.73 -57.28 22.72
C HIS A 79 -9.56 -58.36 22.03
N HIS A 80 -8.96 -59.55 21.94
CA HIS A 80 -9.53 -60.80 21.47
C HIS A 80 -10.55 -61.38 22.46
#